data_AF-A0A941YAP6-F1
#
_entry.id   AF-A0A941YAP6-F1
#
_cell.length_a   1.000
_cell.length_b   1.000
_cell.length_c   1.000
_cell.angle_alpha   90.00
_cell.angle_beta   90.00
_cell.angle_gamma   90.00
#
_symmetry.space_group_name_H-M   'P 1'
#
loop_
_entity.id
_entity.type
_entity.pdbx_description
1 polymer ?
#
loop_
_entity_poly.entity_id
_entity_poly.type
_entity_poly.pdbx_seq_one_letter_code
_entity_poly.pdbx_strand_id
1 'polypeptide(L)'
;MDVQVDQVAQASVMQWIRGEYDLRYGGMLLGMFAKCYLGPPYIDHKLDLLGSILEHYAPTDDPGYPYSKARGLARSGSYAFIEIYSDGQIVPILPDGTAVSL
;
A
#
# COMPACT_ATOMS: atom_id res chain seq x y z
N MET A 1 7.32 -15.88 -34.76
CA MET A 1 8.27 -14.75 -34.77
C MET A 1 8.59 -14.51 -33.32
N ASP A 2 9.64 -15.15 -32.83
CA ASP A 2 10.00 -15.10 -31.42
C ASP A 2 10.65 -13.76 -31.14
N VAL A 3 9.93 -12.87 -30.46
CA VAL A 3 10.49 -11.61 -29.97
C VAL A 3 11.38 -11.97 -28.79
N GLN A 4 12.65 -12.26 -29.06
CA GLN A 4 13.67 -12.28 -28.03
C GLN A 4 13.83 -10.85 -27.52
N VAL A 5 13.38 -10.62 -26.29
CA VAL A 5 13.62 -9.37 -25.59
C VAL A 5 15.13 -9.22 -25.41
N ASP A 6 15.69 -8.17 -25.98
CA ASP A 6 17.06 -7.76 -25.70
C ASP A 6 17.16 -7.47 -24.20
N GLN A 7 17.91 -8.32 -23.49
CA GLN A 7 18.06 -8.24 -22.04
C GLN A 7 18.69 -6.91 -21.60
N VAL A 8 19.52 -6.30 -22.44
CA VAL A 8 20.13 -4.99 -22.18
C VAL A 8 19.08 -3.89 -22.25
N ALA A 9 18.21 -3.94 -23.27
CA ALA A 9 17.10 -3.01 -23.41
C ALA A 9 16.06 -3.17 -22.28
N GLN A 10 15.78 -4.40 -21.85
CA GLN A 10 14.91 -4.64 -20.70
C GLN A 10 15.50 -4.07 -19.41
N ALA A 11 16.78 -4.32 -19.16
CA ALA A 11 17.46 -3.83 -17.96
C ALA A 11 17.51 -2.30 -17.93
N SER A 12 17.74 -1.64 -19.07
CA SER A 12 17.78 -0.17 -19.15
C SER A 12 16.42 0.46 -18.90
N VAL A 13 15.34 -0.13 -19.43
CA VAL A 13 13.96 0.31 -19.14
C VAL A 13 13.64 0.14 -17.65
N MET A 14 13.96 -1.01 -17.06
CA MET A 14 13.73 -1.24 -15.63
C MET A 14 14.54 -0.31 -14.73
N GLN A 15 15.77 0.03 -15.14
CA GLN A 15 16.61 0.99 -14.43
C GLN A 15 16.04 2.41 -14.52
N TRP A 16 15.58 2.84 -15.70
CA TRP A 16 14.94 4.14 -15.86
C TRP A 16 13.67 4.25 -15.03
N ILE A 17 12.80 3.23 -15.08
CA ILE A 17 11.59 3.16 -14.25
C ILE A 17 11.96 3.30 -12.77
N ARG A 18 12.94 2.54 -12.28
CA ARG A 18 13.42 2.67 -10.88
C ARG A 18 13.91 4.08 -10.57
N GLY A 19 14.68 4.71 -11.47
CA GLY A 19 15.16 6.07 -11.28
C GLY A 19 14.03 7.10 -11.16
N GLU A 20 12.95 6.96 -11.93
CA GLU A 20 11.77 7.83 -11.80
C GLU A 20 11.05 7.63 -10.45
N TYR A 21 11.03 6.40 -9.93
CA TYR A 21 10.54 6.13 -8.57
C TYR A 21 11.48 6.69 -7.50
N ASP A 22 12.80 6.61 -7.69
CA ASP A 22 13.80 7.12 -6.73
C ASP A 22 13.82 8.66 -6.67
N LEU A 23 13.54 9.35 -7.77
CA LEU A 23 13.41 10.82 -7.82
C LEU A 23 12.21 11.33 -7.04
N ARG A 24 11.18 10.50 -6.87
CA ARG A 24 10.05 10.75 -5.99
C ARG A 24 10.46 10.41 -4.56
N TYR A 25 11.28 11.26 -3.94
CA TYR A 25 11.75 11.14 -2.55
C TYR A 25 10.75 10.38 -1.65
N GLY A 26 11.02 9.10 -1.37
CA GLY A 26 10.13 8.21 -0.60
C GLY A 26 10.15 6.75 -1.09
N GLY A 27 9.59 5.84 -0.30
CA GLY A 27 9.48 4.43 -0.65
C GLY A 27 8.50 4.15 -1.79
N MET A 28 8.46 2.90 -2.26
CA MET A 28 7.44 2.40 -3.19
C MET A 28 6.13 2.13 -2.43
N LEU A 29 4.99 2.52 -3.01
CA LEU A 29 3.67 2.16 -2.48
C LEU A 29 3.49 0.63 -2.55
N LEU A 30 3.35 0.00 -1.39
CA LEU A 30 3.18 -1.45 -1.25
C LEU A 30 1.72 -1.88 -1.31
N GLY A 31 0.79 -1.01 -0.92
CA GLY A 31 -0.62 -1.31 -0.79
C GLY A 31 -1.33 -0.35 0.15
N MET A 32 -2.60 -0.63 0.42
CA MET A 32 -3.43 0.20 1.30
C MET A 32 -4.00 -0.63 2.45
N PHE A 33 -4.33 0.03 3.55
CA PHE A 33 -4.92 -0.58 4.74
C PHE A 33 -6.13 0.21 5.23
N ALA A 34 -7.25 -0.46 5.50
CA ALA A 34 -8.50 0.23 5.79
C ALA A 34 -9.36 -0.52 6.82
N LYS A 35 -10.35 0.19 7.36
CA LYS A 35 -11.34 -0.38 8.28
C LYS A 35 -12.18 -1.44 7.58
N CYS A 36 -12.38 -2.58 8.23
CA CYS A 36 -13.31 -3.58 7.75
C CYS A 36 -14.72 -3.31 8.29
N TYR A 37 -15.71 -3.40 7.41
CA TYR A 37 -17.13 -3.18 7.74
C TYR A 37 -17.99 -4.44 7.62
N LEU A 38 -17.39 -5.63 7.40
CA LEU A 38 -18.11 -6.91 7.39
C LEU A 38 -18.70 -7.28 8.76
N GLY A 39 -18.23 -6.64 9.83
CA GLY A 39 -18.58 -6.98 11.20
C GLY A 39 -17.68 -8.07 11.77
N PRO A 40 -17.96 -8.51 13.02
CA PRO A 40 -17.11 -9.48 13.72
C PRO A 40 -16.92 -10.78 12.91
N PRO A 41 -15.69 -11.36 12.90
CA PRO A 41 -14.54 -10.96 13.72
C PRO A 41 -13.66 -9.87 13.09
N TYR A 42 -13.95 -9.42 11.87
CA TYR A 42 -13.03 -8.60 11.10
C TYR A 42 -13.06 -7.13 11.50
N ILE A 43 -11.88 -6.52 11.63
CA ILE A 43 -11.72 -5.13 12.09
C ILE A 43 -10.99 -4.24 11.08
N ASP A 44 -10.15 -4.82 10.22
CA ASP A 44 -9.43 -4.14 9.15
C ASP A 44 -9.14 -5.10 7.99
N HIS A 45 -8.75 -4.55 6.85
CA HIS A 45 -8.37 -5.33 5.67
C HIS A 45 -7.21 -4.67 4.92
N LYS A 46 -6.45 -5.52 4.24
CA LYS A 46 -5.41 -5.13 3.30
C LYS A 46 -5.98 -5.07 1.89
N LEU A 47 -5.61 -4.02 1.18
CA LEU A 47 -6.03 -3.75 -0.19
C LEU A 47 -4.83 -3.76 -1.13
N ASP A 48 -5.08 -4.13 -2.38
CA ASP A 48 -4.16 -3.85 -3.48
C ASP A 48 -4.19 -2.35 -3.87
N LEU A 49 -3.40 -1.98 -4.90
CA LEU A 49 -3.31 -0.61 -5.38
C LEU A 49 -4.57 -0.10 -6.10
N LEU A 50 -5.50 -1.01 -6.42
CA LEU A 50 -6.78 -0.70 -7.05
C LEU A 50 -7.94 -0.69 -6.03
N GLY A 51 -7.65 -0.91 -4.75
CA GLY A 51 -8.65 -0.96 -3.68
C GLY A 51 -9.37 -2.30 -3.57
N SER A 52 -8.91 -3.36 -4.24
CA SER A 52 -9.47 -4.71 -4.07
C SER A 52 -8.99 -5.30 -2.75
N ILE A 53 -9.89 -5.95 -2.02
CA ILE A 53 -9.56 -6.60 -0.75
C ILE A 53 -8.72 -7.85 -1.01
N LEU A 54 -7.53 -7.89 -0.42
CA LEU A 54 -6.63 -9.03 -0.44
C LEU A 54 -6.84 -9.93 0.77
N GLU A 55 -7.03 -9.34 1.95
CA GLU A 55 -7.14 -10.09 3.20
C GLU A 55 -7.91 -9.30 4.26
N HIS A 56 -8.73 -10.01 5.04
CA HIS A 56 -9.39 -9.47 6.23
C HIS A 56 -8.69 -9.96 7.49
N TYR A 57 -8.58 -9.09 8.50
CA TYR A 57 -7.95 -9.45 9.75
C TYR A 57 -8.88 -9.25 10.96
N ALA A 58 -8.84 -10.21 11.87
CA ALA A 58 -9.37 -10.14 13.23
C ALA A 58 -8.37 -9.44 14.17
N PRO A 59 -8.78 -9.08 15.41
CA PRO A 59 -7.91 -8.40 16.38
C PRO A 59 -6.61 -9.13 16.72
N THR A 60 -6.61 -10.46 16.65
CA THR A 60 -5.48 -11.32 17.02
C THR A 60 -4.51 -11.59 15.87
N ASP A 61 -4.91 -11.31 14.63
CA ASP A 61 -4.08 -11.59 13.47
C ASP A 61 -2.96 -10.55 13.35
N ASP A 62 -1.80 -10.91 12.80
CA ASP A 62 -0.71 -9.97 12.50
C ASP A 62 -0.66 -9.68 10.99
N PRO A 63 -0.92 -8.44 10.53
CA PRO A 63 -0.83 -8.09 9.12
C PRO A 63 0.62 -7.91 8.66
N GLY A 64 1.58 -8.03 9.59
CA GLY A 64 3.02 -7.93 9.33
C GLY A 64 3.49 -6.48 9.18
N TYR A 65 4.80 -6.29 9.33
CA TYR A 65 5.43 -5.01 9.02
C TYR A 65 5.42 -4.79 7.49
N PRO A 66 5.14 -3.56 6.99
CA PRO A 66 4.85 -2.32 7.73
C PRO A 66 3.37 -2.06 8.07
N TYR A 67 2.44 -2.89 7.62
CA TYR A 67 0.99 -2.72 7.80
C TYR A 67 0.56 -2.63 9.27
N SER A 68 1.23 -3.38 10.16
CA SER A 68 0.95 -3.36 11.60
C SER A 68 1.07 -1.97 12.22
N LYS A 69 1.93 -1.09 11.69
CA LYS A 69 2.05 0.31 12.15
C LYS A 69 0.81 1.16 11.83
N ALA A 70 0.10 0.86 10.75
CA ALA A 70 -1.07 1.63 10.31
C ALA A 70 -2.38 1.23 11.00
N ARG A 71 -2.36 0.17 11.81
CA ARG A 71 -3.59 -0.47 12.29
C ARG A 71 -4.46 0.41 13.17
N GLY A 72 -3.84 1.23 14.02
CA GLY A 72 -4.57 2.21 14.83
C GLY A 72 -5.30 3.24 13.96
N LEU A 73 -4.64 3.73 12.91
CA LEU A 73 -5.19 4.71 11.99
C LEU A 73 -6.31 4.11 11.14
N ALA A 74 -6.11 2.92 10.57
CA ALA A 74 -7.15 2.22 9.80
C ALA A 74 -8.42 2.02 10.64
N ARG A 75 -8.28 1.59 11.90
CA ARG A 75 -9.42 1.30 12.78
C ARG A 75 -10.18 2.53 13.28
N SER A 76 -9.54 3.71 13.30
CA SER A 76 -10.18 4.97 13.70
C SER A 76 -11.46 5.25 12.90
N GLY A 77 -11.49 4.85 11.62
CA GLY A 77 -12.58 5.18 10.70
C GLY A 77 -12.56 6.63 10.21
N SER A 78 -11.54 7.42 10.58
CA SER A 78 -11.42 8.83 10.14
C SER A 78 -10.88 8.98 8.72
N TYR A 79 -10.33 7.90 8.16
CA TYR A 79 -9.65 7.88 6.86
C TYR A 79 -10.35 6.89 5.93
N ALA A 80 -10.33 7.18 4.63
CA ALA A 80 -10.79 6.23 3.62
C ALA A 80 -9.90 4.98 3.61
N PHE A 81 -8.59 5.20 3.62
CA PHE A 81 -7.56 4.17 3.71
C PHE A 81 -6.23 4.80 4.15
N ILE A 82 -5.26 3.96 4.50
CA ILE A 82 -3.88 4.34 4.80
C ILE A 82 -3.00 3.75 3.70
N GLU A 83 -2.24 4.59 3.00
CA GLU A 83 -1.20 4.15 2.08
C GLU A 83 0.03 3.68 2.85
N ILE A 84 0.63 2.57 2.39
CA ILE A 84 1.74 1.91 3.05
C ILE A 84 2.94 1.87 2.11
N TYR A 85 4.05 2.48 2.50
CA TYR A 85 5.25 2.60 1.66
C TYR A 85 6.40 1.70 2.12
N SER A 86 7.28 1.33 1.20
CA SER A 86 8.37 0.36 1.42
C SER A 86 9.47 0.85 2.36
N ASP A 87 9.59 2.16 2.54
CA ASP A 87 10.48 2.80 3.51
C ASP A 87 9.84 2.88 4.92
N GLY A 88 8.61 2.36 5.07
CA GLY A 88 7.86 2.38 6.31
C GLY A 88 7.06 3.66 6.55
N GLN A 89 7.03 4.60 5.59
CA GLN A 89 6.11 5.72 5.64
C GLN A 89 4.67 5.22 5.53
N ILE A 90 3.79 5.82 6.33
CA ILE A 90 2.35 5.58 6.30
C ILE A 90 1.64 6.90 6.07
N VAL A 91 0.72 6.96 5.11
CA VAL A 91 0.05 8.21 4.71
C VAL A 91 -1.46 8.00 4.79
N PRO A 92 -2.15 8.60 5.77
CA PRO A 92 -3.60 8.53 5.85
C PRO A 92 -4.24 9.36 4.74
N ILE A 93 -5.25 8.80 4.08
CA ILE A 93 -6.02 9.46 3.03
C ILE A 93 -7.44 9.73 3.51
N LEU A 94 -7.87 10.99 3.45
CA LEU A 94 -9.22 11.40 3.80
C LEU A 94 -10.25 10.92 2.75
N PRO A 95 -11.57 10.88 3.09
CA PRO A 95 -12.62 10.52 2.14
C PRO A 95 -12.68 11.34 0.86
N ASP A 96 -12.15 12.57 0.86
CA ASP A 96 -12.05 13.44 -0.31
C ASP A 96 -10.77 13.21 -1.16
N GLY A 97 -9.92 12.26 -0.76
CA GLY A 97 -8.65 11.95 -1.42
C GLY A 97 -7.45 12.75 -0.93
N THR A 98 -7.62 13.66 0.04
CA THR A 98 -6.51 14.46 0.58
C THR A 98 -5.59 13.60 1.45
N ALA A 99 -4.29 13.67 1.19
CA ALA A 99 -3.26 13.05 2.03
C ALA A 99 -2.95 13.89 3.27
N VAL A 100 -2.84 13.23 4.42
CA VAL A 100 -2.46 13.87 5.70
C VAL A 100 -0.99 13.62 5.99
N SER A 101 -0.22 14.69 6.16
CA SER A 101 1.15 14.60 6.70
C SER A 101 1.08 14.39 8.20
N LEU A 102 1.70 13.30 8.68
CA LEU A 102 1.85 12.96 10.10
C LEU A 102 3.15 13.48 10.69
#